data_AF-A0A522QXY2-F1
#
_entry.id   AF-A0A522QXY2-F1
#
_cell.length_a   1.000
_cell.length_b   1.000
_cell.length_c   1.000
_cell.angle_alpha   90.00
_cell.angle_beta   90.00
_cell.angle_gamma   90.00
#
_symmetry.space_group_name_H-M   'P 1'
#
loop_
_entity.id
_entity.type
_entity.pdbx_description
1 polymer ?
#
loop_
_entity_poly.entity_id
_entity_poly.type
_entity_poly.pdbx_seq_one_letter_code
_entity_poly.pdbx_strand_id
1 'polypeptide(L)'
;RHHVPGTSFGVALRGCFAWTGDTRPIPEVLSAVADELTLVAHDCALVGNASHTGVEDLEREYPEGLRAQLLLYHYGSEADAQALRGRGFKVAVPDGRYPLHAPHPVREEAG
;
A
#
# COMPACT_ATOMS: atom_id res chain seq x y z
N ARG A 1 0.60 20.42 5.26
CA ARG A 1 1.51 19.51 4.51
C ARG A 1 1.64 18.25 5.35
N HIS A 2 1.06 17.12 4.94
CA HIS A 2 1.09 15.88 5.72
C HIS A 2 2.34 15.01 5.46
N HIS A 3 3.25 15.47 4.59
CA HIS A 3 4.51 14.79 4.23
C HIS A 3 5.72 15.18 5.11
N VAL A 4 5.50 15.84 6.26
CA VAL A 4 6.62 16.19 7.15
C VAL A 4 7.03 14.92 7.91
N PRO A 5 8.34 14.66 8.12
CA PRO A 5 8.76 13.53 8.93
C PRO A 5 8.04 13.51 10.29
N GLY A 6 7.50 12.34 10.67
CA GLY A 6 6.78 12.16 11.93
C GLY A 6 5.30 12.58 11.91
N THR A 7 4.71 12.90 10.75
CA THR A 7 3.28 13.26 10.65
C THR A 7 2.40 12.22 9.96
N SER A 8 2.98 11.23 9.29
CA SER A 8 2.29 10.06 8.76
C SER A 8 3.08 8.80 9.10
N PHE A 9 2.37 7.74 9.45
CA PHE A 9 2.94 6.45 9.84
C PHE A 9 2.21 5.32 9.14
N GLY A 10 2.97 4.30 8.73
CA GLY A 10 2.42 3.01 8.34
C GLY A 10 2.28 2.08 9.54
N VAL A 11 1.39 1.10 9.42
CA VAL A 11 1.24 -0.01 10.38
C VAL A 11 1.33 -1.32 9.64
N ALA A 12 2.05 -2.29 10.20
CA ALA A 12 2.13 -3.64 9.65
C ALA A 12 1.86 -4.65 10.75
N LEU A 13 0.98 -5.61 10.44
CA LEU A 13 0.79 -6.82 11.22
C LEU A 13 1.38 -7.98 10.41
N ARG A 14 2.50 -8.51 10.88
CA ARG A 14 3.32 -9.49 10.16
C ARG A 14 2.50 -10.75 9.79
N GLY A 15 2.61 -11.20 8.54
CA GLY A 15 1.84 -12.34 8.00
C GLY A 15 0.38 -12.02 7.70
N CYS A 16 -0.05 -10.76 7.84
CA CYS A 16 -1.45 -10.36 7.69
C CYS A 16 -1.61 -9.19 6.73
N PHE A 17 -1.18 -7.99 7.12
CA PHE A 17 -1.31 -6.79 6.29
C PHE A 17 -0.22 -5.76 6.56
N ALA A 18 0.02 -4.91 5.57
CA ALA A 18 0.70 -3.64 5.72
C ALA A 18 -0.24 -2.52 5.25
N TRP A 19 -0.33 -1.43 6.00
CA TRP A 19 -1.17 -0.28 5.70
C TRP A 19 -0.34 0.99 5.76
N THR A 20 -0.33 1.75 4.69
CA THR A 20 0.47 2.97 4.55
C THR A 20 -0.37 4.08 3.91
N GLY A 21 -0.18 5.33 4.33
CA GLY A 21 -0.88 6.48 3.78
C GLY A 21 -0.01 7.72 3.67
N ASP A 22 -0.36 8.62 2.75
CA ASP A 22 0.33 9.91 2.52
C ASP A 22 1.85 9.75 2.38
N THR A 23 2.27 8.83 1.51
CA THR A 23 3.69 8.53 1.29
C THR A 23 4.09 8.81 -0.14
N ARG A 24 5.34 9.25 -0.35
CA ARG A 24 6.05 9.00 -1.62
C ARG A 24 6.37 7.48 -1.73
N PRO A 25 6.84 6.99 -2.88
CA PRO A 25 7.28 5.60 -3.04
C PRO A 25 8.21 5.13 -1.91
N ILE A 26 7.91 3.95 -1.35
CA ILE A 26 8.66 3.33 -0.25
C ILE A 26 8.86 1.81 -0.46
N PRO A 27 9.31 1.37 -1.66
CA PRO A 27 9.37 -0.05 -2.00
C PRO A 27 10.28 -0.86 -1.06
N GLU A 28 11.37 -0.28 -0.56
CA GLU A 28 12.29 -0.95 0.36
C GLU A 28 11.63 -1.21 1.72
N VAL A 29 10.87 -0.24 2.23
CA VAL A 29 10.15 -0.38 3.50
C VAL A 29 9.10 -1.48 3.38
N LEU A 30 8.32 -1.46 2.30
CA LEU A 30 7.28 -2.48 2.07
C LEU A 30 7.88 -3.87 1.83
N SER A 31 8.97 -3.97 1.06
CA SER A 31 9.66 -5.24 0.83
C SER A 31 10.28 -5.82 2.11
N ALA A 32 10.62 -4.98 3.09
CA ALA A 32 11.17 -5.44 4.37
C ALA A 32 10.09 -5.99 5.33
N VAL A 33 8.83 -5.55 5.19
CA VAL A 33 7.74 -5.93 6.12
C VAL A 33 6.72 -6.89 5.52
N ALA A 34 6.54 -6.89 4.20
CA ALA A 34 5.59 -7.74 3.50
C ALA A 34 6.19 -9.10 3.17
N ASP A 35 5.40 -10.15 3.37
CA ASP A 35 5.63 -11.48 2.84
C ASP A 35 4.62 -11.81 1.73
N GLU A 36 4.68 -13.03 1.19
CA GLU A 36 3.83 -13.46 0.06
C GLU A 36 2.31 -13.39 0.35
N LEU A 37 1.92 -13.44 1.62
CA LEU A 37 0.51 -13.46 2.06
C LEU A 37 0.03 -12.08 2.52
N THR A 38 0.93 -11.11 2.59
CA THR A 38 0.62 -9.78 3.12
C THR A 38 -0.28 -9.02 2.15
N LEU A 39 -1.47 -8.61 2.60
CA LEU A 39 -2.25 -7.61 1.88
C LEU A 39 -1.65 -6.23 2.14
N VAL A 40 -1.22 -5.54 1.09
CA VAL A 40 -0.58 -4.21 1.22
C VAL A 40 -1.55 -3.11 0.81
N ALA A 41 -2.23 -2.48 1.76
CA ALA A 41 -3.05 -1.30 1.53
C ALA A 41 -2.15 -0.06 1.39
N HIS A 42 -2.05 0.48 0.18
CA HIS A 42 -1.11 1.56 -0.14
C HIS A 42 -1.81 2.77 -0.75
N ASP A 43 -1.49 3.95 -0.24
CA ASP A 43 -1.86 5.23 -0.85
C ASP A 43 -1.33 5.30 -2.28
N CYS A 44 -2.20 5.61 -3.23
CA CYS A 44 -1.81 5.88 -4.60
C CYS A 44 -2.85 6.77 -5.30
N ALA A 45 -2.38 7.91 -5.79
CA ALA A 45 -3.12 8.72 -6.75
C ALA A 45 -2.82 8.25 -8.18
N LEU A 46 -3.69 8.62 -9.14
CA LEU A 46 -3.40 8.40 -10.56
C LEU A 46 -2.16 9.21 -10.97
N VAL A 47 -2.07 10.46 -10.50
CA VAL A 47 -0.88 11.31 -10.68
C VAL A 47 -0.28 11.59 -9.31
N GLY A 48 0.96 11.17 -9.11
CA GLY A 48 1.69 11.37 -7.86
C GLY A 48 1.96 12.85 -7.59
N ASN A 49 2.28 13.16 -6.33
CA ASN A 49 2.72 14.50 -5.94
C ASN A 49 3.74 14.41 -4.79
N ALA A 50 4.12 15.54 -4.21
CA ALA A 50 5.11 15.60 -3.12
C ALA A 50 4.68 14.85 -1.84
N SER A 51 3.41 14.48 -1.71
CA SER A 51 2.86 13.80 -0.53
C SER A 51 2.26 12.42 -0.82
N HIS A 52 2.06 12.07 -2.10
CA HIS A 52 1.37 10.83 -2.48
C HIS A 52 2.11 10.11 -3.60
N THR A 53 2.11 8.78 -3.53
CA THR A 53 2.62 7.89 -4.56
C THR A 53 1.75 8.01 -5.81
N GLY A 54 2.38 8.13 -6.97
CA GLY A 54 1.70 8.03 -8.25
C GLY A 54 1.77 6.62 -8.81
N VAL A 55 0.82 6.25 -9.68
CA VAL A 55 0.80 4.89 -10.24
C VAL A 55 2.00 4.61 -11.18
N GLU A 56 2.57 5.64 -11.81
CA GLU A 56 3.84 5.52 -12.56
C GLU A 56 5.04 5.31 -11.64
N ASP A 57 4.99 5.82 -10.40
CA ASP A 57 6.02 5.53 -9.42
C ASP A 57 6.00 4.04 -9.04
N LEU A 58 4.80 3.46 -8.83
CA LEU A 58 4.65 2.04 -8.53
C LEU A 58 5.23 1.16 -9.63
N GLU A 59 4.90 1.43 -10.88
CA GLU A 59 5.41 0.63 -12.01
C GLU A 59 6.92 0.72 -12.20
N ARG A 60 7.50 1.88 -11.89
CA ARG A 60 8.93 2.13 -12.03
C ARG A 60 9.74 1.53 -10.88
N GLU A 61 9.23 1.62 -9.65
CA GLU A 61 10.02 1.38 -8.43
C GLU A 61 9.64 0.10 -7.68
N TYR A 62 8.42 -0.44 -7.86
CA TYR A 62 7.96 -1.58 -7.07
C TYR A 62 8.17 -2.89 -7.85
N PRO A 63 8.82 -3.90 -7.24
CA PRO A 63 8.92 -5.23 -7.84
C PRO A 63 7.54 -5.82 -8.16
N GLU A 64 7.45 -6.63 -9.22
CA GLU A 64 6.19 -7.21 -9.69
C GLU A 64 5.44 -7.99 -8.59
N GLY A 65 6.15 -8.82 -7.81
CA GLY A 65 5.56 -9.57 -6.70
C GLY A 65 4.93 -8.67 -5.65
N LEU A 66 5.56 -7.53 -5.34
CA LEU A 66 5.01 -6.54 -4.41
C LEU A 66 3.79 -5.83 -5.03
N ARG A 67 3.86 -5.45 -6.32
CA ARG A 67 2.74 -4.82 -7.04
C ARG A 67 1.49 -5.70 -7.04
N ALA A 68 1.64 -7.01 -7.17
CA ALA A 68 0.54 -7.97 -7.14
C ALA A 68 -0.17 -8.03 -5.76
N GLN A 69 0.52 -7.67 -4.68
CA GLN A 69 -0.03 -7.63 -3.32
C GLN A 69 -0.79 -6.33 -3.04
N LEU A 70 -0.48 -5.24 -3.74
CA LEU A 70 -1.04 -3.91 -3.49
C LEU A 70 -2.56 -3.86 -3.64
N LEU A 71 -3.22 -3.27 -2.66
CA LEU A 71 -4.59 -2.76 -2.70
C LEU A 71 -4.53 -1.23 -2.62
N LEU A 72 -4.76 -0.55 -3.74
CA LEU A 72 -4.60 0.90 -3.83
C LEU A 72 -5.80 1.63 -3.26
N TYR A 73 -5.57 2.68 -2.48
CA TYR A 73 -6.59 3.59 -1.99
C TYR A 73 -6.10 5.05 -2.07
N HIS A 74 -6.94 5.99 -1.63
CA HIS A 74 -6.62 7.43 -1.59
C HIS A 74 -6.55 8.12 -2.98
N TYR A 75 -7.07 7.46 -4.01
CA TYR A 75 -7.27 8.04 -5.33
C TYR A 75 -8.30 9.18 -5.32
N GLY A 76 -8.22 10.11 -6.27
CA GLY A 76 -8.99 11.35 -6.24
C GLY A 76 -10.44 11.26 -6.74
N SER A 77 -10.76 10.23 -7.53
CA SER A 77 -12.10 10.06 -8.11
C SER A 77 -12.39 8.61 -8.55
N GLU A 78 -13.64 8.28 -8.84
CA GLU A 78 -13.97 6.97 -9.43
C GLU A 78 -13.32 6.79 -10.81
N ALA A 79 -13.17 7.86 -11.60
CA ALA A 79 -12.45 7.80 -12.87
C ALA A 79 -10.99 7.41 -12.68
N ASP A 80 -10.33 7.94 -11.63
CA ASP A 80 -8.97 7.54 -11.27
C ASP A 80 -8.93 6.06 -10.87
N ALA A 81 -9.88 5.59 -10.05
CA ALA A 81 -9.97 4.18 -9.69
C ALA A 81 -10.11 3.27 -10.91
N GLN A 82 -10.93 3.66 -11.89
CA GLN A 82 -11.06 2.90 -13.14
C GLN A 82 -9.76 2.90 -13.95
N ALA A 83 -9.06 4.03 -14.02
CA ALA A 83 -7.75 4.10 -14.67
C ALA A 83 -6.72 3.19 -13.98
N LEU A 84 -6.68 3.19 -12.64
CA LEU A 84 -5.79 2.33 -11.85
C LEU A 84 -6.11 0.83 -12.08
N ARG A 85 -7.40 0.45 -12.09
CA ARG A 85 -7.84 -0.93 -12.42
C ARG A 85 -7.47 -1.31 -13.85
N GLY A 86 -7.61 -0.38 -14.80
CA GLY A 86 -7.21 -0.59 -16.20
C GLY A 86 -5.71 -0.88 -16.37
N ARG A 87 -4.88 -0.46 -15.40
CA ARG A 87 -3.44 -0.78 -15.32
C ARG A 87 -3.14 -2.07 -14.57
N GLY A 88 -4.17 -2.83 -14.16
CA GLY A 88 -4.04 -4.12 -13.51
C GLY A 88 -3.91 -4.08 -11.98
N PHE A 89 -4.05 -2.91 -11.35
CA PHE A 89 -4.00 -2.81 -9.89
C PHE A 89 -5.35 -3.14 -9.24
N LYS A 90 -5.29 -3.76 -8.06
CA LYS A 90 -6.46 -3.90 -7.19
C LYS A 90 -6.70 -2.55 -6.52
N VAL A 91 -7.95 -2.10 -6.51
CA VAL A 91 -8.32 -0.77 -5.97
C VAL A 91 -9.41 -0.95 -4.93
N ALA A 92 -9.19 -0.38 -3.74
CA ALA A 92 -10.15 -0.38 -2.66
C ALA A 92 -11.44 0.35 -3.05
N VAL A 93 -12.57 -0.04 -2.47
CA VAL A 93 -13.86 0.66 -2.65
C VAL A 93 -14.46 1.03 -1.29
N PRO A 94 -15.33 2.06 -1.23
CA PRO A 94 -16.16 2.30 -0.05
C PRO A 94 -16.87 1.01 0.39
N ASP A 95 -16.87 0.76 1.70
CA ASP A 95 -17.46 -0.43 2.33
C ASP A 95 -16.85 -1.78 1.89
N GLY A 96 -15.74 -1.75 1.14
CA GLY A 96 -15.00 -2.94 0.71
C GLY A 96 -14.49 -3.76 1.89
N ARG A 97 -14.68 -5.09 1.81
CA ARG A 97 -14.15 -6.05 2.79
C ARG A 97 -13.17 -6.97 2.09
N TYR A 98 -11.93 -6.97 2.57
CA TYR A 98 -10.84 -7.73 1.98
C TYR A 98 -10.42 -8.83 2.94
N PRO A 99 -10.34 -10.09 2.49
CA PRO A 99 -9.90 -11.18 3.35
C PRO A 99 -8.44 -10.97 3.74
N LEU A 100 -8.13 -11.28 5.00
CA LEU A 100 -6.78 -11.22 5.56
C LEU A 100 -6.37 -12.61 6.05
N HIS A 101 -5.10 -12.92 5.89
CA HIS A 101 -4.51 -14.12 6.49
C HIS A 101 -4.35 -13.93 8.01
N ALA A 102 -4.34 -15.03 8.76
CA ALA A 102 -4.03 -14.97 10.18
C ALA A 102 -2.59 -14.43 10.37
N PRO A 103 -2.36 -13.55 11.34
CA PRO A 103 -1.03 -13.01 11.59
C PRO A 103 -0.07 -14.11 12.03
N HIS A 104 1.21 -13.88 11.80
CA HIS A 104 2.25 -14.72 12.37
C HIS A 104 2.20 -14.70 13.90
N PRO A 105 2.59 -15.80 14.57
CA PRO A 105 2.73 -15.82 16.01
C PRO A 105 3.61 -14.66 16.49
N VAL A 106 3.28 -14.12 17.67
CA VAL A 106 4.10 -13.12 18.34
C VAL A 106 5.50 -13.71 18.50
N ARG A 107 6.52 -12.94 18.12
CA ARG A 107 7.92 -13.35 18.35
C ARG A 107 8.13 -13.41 19.85
N GLU A 108 8.77 -14.49 20.34
CA GLU A 108 9.00 -14.71 21.78
C GLU A 108 9.78 -13.56 22.45
N GLU A 109 10.51 -12.75 21.67
CA GLU A 109 11.30 -11.60 22.14
C GLU A 109 10.57 -10.24 22.03
N ALA A 110 9.26 -10.22 21.79
CA ALA A 110 8.47 -9.00 21.83
C ALA A 110 8.10 -8.64 23.29
N GLY A 111 9.07 -8.13 24.05
CA GLY A 111 8.92 -7.69 25.43
C GLY A 111 10.05 -6.79 25.90
#